data_AF-A0A0C2D2W1-F1
#
_entry.id   AF-A0A0C2D2W1-F1
#
_cell.length_a   1.000
_cell.length_b   1.000
_cell.length_c   1.000
_cell.angle_alpha   90.00
_cell.angle_beta   90.00
_cell.angle_gamma   90.00
#
_symmetry.space_group_name_H-M   'P 1'
#
loop_
_entity.id
_entity.type
_entity.pdbx_description
1 polymer ?
#
loop_
_entity_poly.entity_id
_entity_poly.type
_entity_poly.pdbx_seq_one_letter_code
_entity_poly.pdbx_strand_id
1 'polypeptide(L)'
;MDDTSSKISSNLSSYWPFDALPEAAGKLLSESALELELEHDMWLFHQDDPADALFVLVSGQLDVYQGEPPIWRKRLEAGACVGELPLVVGGERVRSGSIRAVGSCRLIGLGYSDVRRLLTRRVFDGLLTPVTERHLARLELGLSTLFGKLPLSMLVEIDGEMIQRHLAAGEVLFHANDTLRHVWLVDEGRLEVLVERDGQQQRVAEVGPGQPVGELAVLIGGERSATVRALRDTWLRGLTAPTFEALLMRHPGAALGLARTLARRLVQASQQPVIVSQPRTLALVPAQPDVDLRGFADALIEQLSSSVTALGVESFAADAPLAVRLDDDPANRRFGEWLSAAEAEHDAVLLLVSDKLNAWTRACVSAADEVVLIADSGNASALTEVERAMQGGDTPGGVSQLVLCHPPGTPTPGDESVLMPWLEARSQLVFLHEVAKGDRRDFSRLGRGLFRG
;
A
#
# COMPACT_ATOMS: atom_id res chain seq x y z
N MET A 1 -13.81 -18.75 -33.93
CA MET A 1 -12.91 -17.66 -34.38
C MET A 1 -12.89 -17.75 -35.90
N ASP A 2 -13.79 -17.05 -36.57
CA ASP A 2 -13.77 -16.91 -38.03
C ASP A 2 -13.88 -15.42 -38.39
N ASP A 3 -12.99 -14.97 -39.28
CA ASP A 3 -12.97 -13.74 -40.11
C ASP A 3 -12.43 -12.38 -39.60
N THR A 4 -11.94 -12.22 -38.36
CA THR A 4 -11.39 -10.91 -37.88
C THR A 4 -9.91 -10.87 -37.50
N SER A 5 -9.16 -11.97 -37.67
CA SER A 5 -7.74 -12.02 -37.28
C SER A 5 -6.80 -11.81 -38.46
N SER A 6 -5.88 -10.85 -38.36
CA SER A 6 -4.80 -10.65 -39.35
C SER A 6 -3.42 -10.80 -38.71
N LYS A 7 -2.39 -11.14 -39.51
CA LYS A 7 -1.01 -11.19 -39.02
C LYS A 7 -0.44 -9.78 -38.93
N ILE A 8 0.27 -9.50 -37.84
CA ILE A 8 0.90 -8.19 -37.61
C ILE A 8 1.93 -7.91 -38.71
N SER A 9 1.82 -6.73 -39.32
CA SER A 9 2.74 -6.25 -40.38
C SER A 9 3.84 -5.32 -39.86
N SER A 10 3.77 -4.90 -38.60
CA SER A 10 4.65 -3.96 -37.92
C SER A 10 5.50 -4.62 -36.82
N ASN A 11 6.56 -3.94 -36.36
CA ASN A 11 7.38 -4.44 -35.25
C ASN A 11 6.59 -4.35 -33.94
N LEU A 12 6.44 -5.46 -33.22
CA LEU A 12 5.76 -5.49 -31.91
C LEU A 12 6.38 -4.52 -30.91
N SER A 13 7.67 -4.21 -31.04
CA SER A 13 8.35 -3.22 -30.17
C SER A 13 7.80 -1.80 -30.29
N SER A 14 6.91 -1.53 -31.24
CA SER A 14 6.20 -0.24 -31.38
C SER A 14 4.94 -0.15 -30.51
N TYR A 15 4.55 -1.23 -29.82
CA TYR A 15 3.36 -1.28 -28.99
C TYR A 15 3.74 -1.58 -27.54
N TRP A 16 3.30 -0.74 -26.60
CA TRP A 16 3.35 -1.05 -25.18
C TRP A 16 2.48 -2.28 -24.85
N PRO A 17 2.91 -3.24 -24.00
CA PRO A 17 4.15 -3.30 -23.20
C PRO A 17 5.30 -4.07 -23.89
N PHE A 18 5.22 -4.30 -25.20
CA PHE A 18 6.22 -5.05 -25.97
C PHE A 18 7.45 -4.22 -26.36
N ASP A 19 7.42 -2.92 -26.10
CA ASP A 19 8.52 -1.96 -26.32
C ASP A 19 9.73 -2.24 -25.41
N ALA A 20 9.51 -2.84 -24.23
CA ALA A 20 10.57 -3.29 -23.34
C ALA A 20 11.22 -4.63 -23.74
N LEU A 21 10.70 -5.31 -24.77
CA LEU A 21 11.23 -6.60 -25.20
C LEU A 21 12.58 -6.44 -25.91
N PRO A 22 13.56 -7.34 -25.65
CA PRO A 22 14.74 -7.44 -26.50
C PRO A 22 14.34 -7.60 -27.97
N GLU A 23 15.05 -6.92 -28.88
CA GLU A 23 14.71 -6.86 -30.31
C GLU A 23 14.51 -8.26 -30.94
N ALA A 24 15.31 -9.24 -30.51
CA ALA A 24 15.19 -10.64 -30.93
C ALA A 24 13.89 -11.33 -30.45
N ALA A 25 13.38 -10.97 -29.27
CA ALA A 25 12.11 -11.46 -28.74
C ALA A 25 10.93 -10.78 -29.42
N GLY A 26 10.99 -9.46 -29.62
CA GLY A 26 9.97 -8.70 -30.36
C GLY A 26 9.77 -9.21 -31.79
N LYS A 27 10.87 -9.49 -32.50
CA LYS A 27 10.82 -10.07 -33.86
C LYS A 27 10.18 -11.47 -33.88
N LEU A 28 10.56 -12.34 -32.95
CA LEU A 28 10.03 -13.70 -32.89
C LEU A 28 8.53 -13.73 -32.57
N LEU A 29 8.05 -12.82 -31.72
CA LEU A 29 6.63 -12.71 -31.41
C LEU A 29 5.82 -12.09 -32.55
N SER A 30 6.42 -11.20 -33.35
CA SER A 30 5.71 -10.55 -34.45
C SER A 30 5.30 -11.55 -35.55
N GLU A 31 5.99 -12.69 -35.63
CA GLU A 31 5.70 -13.77 -36.57
C GLU A 31 4.48 -14.62 -36.17
N SER A 32 4.12 -14.64 -34.88
CA SER A 32 3.07 -15.50 -34.31
C SER A 32 1.91 -14.76 -33.64
N ALA A 33 2.08 -13.46 -33.36
CA ALA A 33 1.05 -12.60 -32.81
C ALA A 33 -0.10 -12.37 -33.80
N LEU A 34 -1.32 -12.31 -33.27
CA LEU A 34 -2.54 -12.06 -34.02
C LEU A 34 -3.06 -10.67 -33.70
N GLU A 35 -3.43 -9.90 -34.72
CA GLU A 35 -4.18 -8.66 -34.53
C GLU A 35 -5.67 -8.96 -34.61
N LEU A 36 -6.43 -8.49 -33.61
CA LEU A 36 -7.88 -8.63 -33.53
C LEU A 36 -8.52 -7.25 -33.45
N GLU A 37 -9.60 -7.06 -34.20
CA GLU A 37 -10.48 -5.90 -34.08
C GLU A 37 -11.83 -6.35 -33.51
N LEU A 38 -12.31 -5.63 -32.51
CA LEU A 38 -13.64 -5.83 -31.91
C LEU A 38 -14.47 -4.57 -32.11
N GLU A 39 -15.72 -4.75 -32.51
CA GLU A 39 -16.71 -3.67 -32.56
C GLU A 39 -17.40 -3.50 -31.20
N HIS A 40 -18.21 -2.43 -31.09
CA HIS A 40 -19.00 -2.16 -29.90
C HIS A 40 -19.84 -3.37 -29.48
N ASP A 41 -19.85 -3.67 -28.18
CA ASP A 41 -20.56 -4.78 -27.54
C ASP A 41 -20.12 -6.20 -27.94
N MET A 42 -19.06 -6.36 -28.75
CA MET A 42 -18.51 -7.69 -29.05
C MET A 42 -17.79 -8.30 -27.84
N TRP A 43 -18.02 -9.58 -27.61
CA TRP A 43 -17.30 -10.34 -26.59
C TRP A 43 -15.96 -10.84 -27.15
N LEU A 44 -14.89 -10.60 -26.41
CA LEU A 44 -13.57 -11.19 -26.71
C LEU A 44 -13.54 -12.67 -26.30
N PHE A 45 -14.05 -12.96 -25.11
CA PHE A 45 -14.30 -14.31 -24.59
C PHE A 45 -15.25 -14.23 -23.40
N HIS A 46 -15.89 -15.34 -23.08
CA HIS A 46 -16.70 -15.53 -21.89
C HIS A 46 -15.90 -16.21 -20.78
N GLN A 47 -16.39 -16.07 -19.55
CA GLN A 47 -15.93 -16.88 -18.43
C GLN A 47 -16.10 -18.37 -18.76
N ASP A 48 -15.19 -19.20 -18.28
CA ASP A 48 -15.16 -20.65 -18.48
C ASP A 48 -14.83 -21.11 -19.91
N ASP A 49 -14.69 -20.19 -20.87
CA ASP A 49 -14.16 -20.50 -22.20
C ASP A 49 -12.73 -21.07 -22.09
N PRO A 50 -12.30 -21.94 -23.02
CA PRO A 50 -10.92 -22.34 -23.14
C PRO A 50 -9.97 -21.14 -23.34
N ALA A 51 -8.84 -21.17 -22.64
CA ALA A 51 -7.84 -20.13 -22.65
C ALA A 51 -6.58 -20.57 -23.41
N ASP A 52 -6.48 -20.10 -24.66
CA ASP A 52 -5.36 -20.45 -25.56
C ASP A 52 -4.47 -19.26 -25.93
N ALA A 53 -4.87 -18.05 -25.58
CA ALA A 53 -4.14 -16.82 -25.87
C ALA A 53 -4.39 -15.74 -24.81
N LEU A 54 -3.42 -14.85 -24.60
CA LEU A 54 -3.63 -13.57 -23.93
C LEU A 54 -3.76 -12.48 -24.98
N PHE A 55 -4.33 -11.35 -24.61
CA PHE A 55 -4.53 -10.21 -25.50
C PHE A 55 -4.07 -8.92 -24.83
N VAL A 56 -3.37 -8.08 -25.58
CA VAL A 56 -3.01 -6.72 -25.19
C VAL A 56 -3.90 -5.75 -25.94
N LEU A 57 -4.62 -4.89 -25.22
CA LEU A 57 -5.46 -3.86 -25.80
C LEU A 57 -4.58 -2.71 -26.32
N VAL A 58 -4.54 -2.51 -27.62
CA VAL A 58 -3.75 -1.46 -28.28
C VAL A 58 -4.50 -0.13 -28.32
N SER A 59 -5.81 -0.19 -28.55
CA SER A 59 -6.69 0.99 -28.58
C SER A 59 -8.13 0.58 -28.29
N GLY A 60 -8.92 1.50 -27.73
CA GLY A 60 -10.30 1.24 -27.32
C GLY A 60 -10.43 0.96 -25.82
N GLN A 61 -11.58 0.44 -25.42
CA GLN A 61 -11.95 0.18 -24.02
C GLN A 61 -12.65 -1.18 -23.89
N LEU A 62 -12.33 -1.92 -22.84
CA LEU A 62 -12.93 -3.22 -22.54
C LEU A 62 -13.60 -3.21 -21.16
N ASP A 63 -14.77 -3.80 -21.04
CA ASP A 63 -15.43 -4.06 -19.76
C ASP A 63 -15.18 -5.51 -19.32
N VAL A 64 -14.91 -5.68 -18.03
CA VAL A 64 -14.68 -6.98 -17.38
C VAL A 64 -15.93 -7.39 -16.60
N TYR A 65 -16.39 -8.62 -16.82
CA TYR A 65 -17.52 -9.23 -16.13
C TYR A 65 -17.10 -10.53 -15.45
N GLN A 66 -17.72 -10.86 -14.31
CA GLN A 66 -17.43 -12.10 -13.58
C GLN A 66 -18.67 -12.62 -12.85
N GLY A 67 -18.78 -13.94 -12.75
CA GLY A 67 -19.87 -14.65 -12.09
C GLY A 67 -21.02 -15.03 -13.02
N GLU A 68 -21.93 -15.84 -12.50
CA GLU A 68 -23.22 -16.15 -13.12
C GLU A 68 -24.36 -15.71 -12.19
N PRO A 69 -25.16 -14.69 -12.55
CA PRO A 69 -25.11 -13.91 -13.79
C PRO A 69 -23.87 -12.99 -13.89
N PRO A 70 -23.46 -12.56 -15.10
CA PRO A 70 -22.27 -11.73 -15.29
C PRO A 70 -22.39 -10.36 -14.63
N ILE A 71 -21.57 -10.11 -13.61
CA ILE A 71 -21.52 -8.84 -12.87
C ILE A 71 -20.37 -7.98 -13.43
N TRP A 72 -20.65 -6.74 -13.80
CA TRP A 72 -19.62 -5.78 -14.23
C TRP A 72 -18.66 -5.49 -13.06
N ARG A 73 -17.35 -5.60 -13.32
CA ARG A 73 -16.29 -5.40 -12.32
C ARG A 73 -15.53 -4.11 -12.52
N LYS A 74 -15.02 -3.89 -13.74
CA LYS A 74 -14.18 -2.73 -14.07
C LYS A 74 -14.09 -2.51 -15.58
N ARG A 75 -13.60 -1.33 -15.96
CA ARG A 75 -13.21 -0.96 -17.31
C ARG A 75 -11.69 -0.96 -17.47
N LEU A 76 -11.22 -1.38 -18.62
CA LEU A 76 -9.82 -1.43 -19.02
C LEU A 76 -9.58 -0.47 -20.19
N GLU A 77 -8.46 0.23 -20.15
CA GLU A 77 -8.00 1.18 -21.16
C GLU A 77 -6.84 0.58 -21.98
N ALA A 78 -6.50 1.23 -23.09
CA ALA A 78 -5.36 0.87 -23.92
C ALA A 78 -4.07 0.68 -23.09
N GLY A 79 -3.32 -0.38 -23.41
CA GLY A 79 -2.17 -0.88 -22.65
C GLY A 79 -2.51 -2.01 -21.67
N ALA A 80 -3.78 -2.30 -21.42
CA ALA A 80 -4.19 -3.41 -20.57
C ALA A 80 -3.90 -4.79 -21.22
N CYS A 81 -3.43 -5.74 -20.43
CA CYS A 81 -3.34 -7.15 -20.79
C CYS A 81 -4.55 -7.90 -20.21
N VAL A 82 -5.15 -8.79 -21.00
CA VAL A 82 -6.31 -9.62 -20.60
C VAL A 82 -6.12 -11.07 -21.02
N GLY A 83 -6.64 -11.99 -20.21
CA GLY A 83 -6.60 -13.42 -20.50
C GLY A 83 -5.23 -14.07 -20.29
N GLU A 84 -4.31 -13.37 -19.63
CA GLU A 84 -2.98 -13.83 -19.23
C GLU A 84 -3.02 -14.87 -18.10
N LEU A 85 -3.97 -14.72 -17.18
CA LEU A 85 -4.03 -15.52 -15.96
C LEU A 85 -4.04 -17.03 -16.24
N PRO A 86 -4.91 -17.59 -17.10
CA PRO A 86 -4.95 -19.03 -17.33
C PRO A 86 -3.69 -19.59 -18.03
N LEU A 87 -2.90 -18.73 -18.69
CA LEU A 87 -1.69 -19.12 -19.40
C LEU A 87 -0.46 -19.13 -18.49
N VAL A 88 -0.42 -18.21 -17.53
CA VAL A 88 0.72 -18.02 -16.61
C VAL A 88 0.62 -18.92 -15.40
N VAL A 89 -0.60 -19.08 -14.87
CA VAL A 89 -0.85 -19.71 -13.57
C VAL A 89 -0.76 -21.25 -13.61
N GLY A 90 -1.02 -21.86 -14.77
CA GLY A 90 -1.06 -23.32 -14.93
C GLY A 90 -2.28 -23.98 -14.29
N GLY A 91 -2.82 -25.04 -14.91
CA GLY A 91 -4.06 -25.71 -14.48
C GLY A 91 -5.01 -25.99 -15.65
N GLU A 92 -6.31 -26.11 -15.36
CA GLU A 92 -7.36 -26.07 -16.39
C GLU A 92 -7.33 -24.68 -17.05
N ARG A 93 -7.05 -24.66 -18.36
CA ARG A 93 -6.92 -23.41 -19.12
C ARG A 93 -8.30 -22.86 -19.46
N VAL A 94 -8.95 -22.27 -18.46
CA VAL A 94 -10.28 -21.67 -18.58
C VAL A 94 -10.26 -20.19 -18.21
N ARG A 95 -11.09 -19.38 -18.84
CA ARG A 95 -11.18 -17.93 -18.57
C ARG A 95 -11.83 -17.67 -17.21
N SER A 96 -11.18 -16.83 -16.40
CA SER A 96 -11.68 -16.46 -15.06
C SER A 96 -12.76 -15.36 -15.07
N GLY A 97 -13.05 -14.78 -16.23
CA GLY A 97 -14.06 -13.73 -16.41
C GLY A 97 -14.36 -13.50 -17.88
N SER A 98 -15.43 -12.77 -18.16
CA SER A 98 -15.85 -12.40 -19.53
C SER A 98 -15.37 -11.00 -19.87
N ILE A 99 -14.98 -10.78 -21.13
CA ILE A 99 -14.47 -9.49 -21.60
C ILE A 99 -15.31 -9.01 -22.78
N ARG A 100 -15.80 -7.76 -22.71
CA ARG A 100 -16.63 -7.15 -23.75
C ARG A 100 -16.07 -5.81 -24.20
N ALA A 101 -16.08 -5.56 -25.51
CA ALA A 101 -15.67 -4.29 -26.08
C ALA A 101 -16.72 -3.20 -25.82
N VAL A 102 -16.28 -2.04 -25.34
CA VAL A 102 -17.12 -0.86 -25.09
C VAL A 102 -17.26 -0.02 -26.36
N GLY A 103 -16.39 -0.19 -27.34
CA GLY A 103 -16.38 0.50 -28.62
C GLY A 103 -15.46 -0.22 -29.58
N SER A 104 -15.03 0.44 -30.66
CA SER A 104 -14.01 -0.15 -31.54
C SER A 104 -12.69 -0.34 -30.78
N CYS A 105 -12.26 -1.60 -30.67
CA CYS A 105 -11.06 -1.99 -29.96
C CYS A 105 -10.11 -2.73 -30.90
N ARG A 106 -8.82 -2.50 -30.71
CA ARG A 106 -7.76 -3.23 -31.41
C ARG A 106 -6.90 -3.93 -30.39
N LEU A 107 -6.67 -5.23 -30.58
CA LEU A 107 -5.95 -6.08 -29.65
C LEU A 107 -4.85 -6.86 -30.36
N ILE A 108 -3.78 -7.15 -29.64
CA ILE A 108 -2.72 -8.06 -30.05
C ILE A 108 -2.81 -9.33 -29.20
N GLY A 109 -3.15 -10.45 -29.82
CA GLY A 109 -3.21 -11.77 -29.22
C GLY A 109 -1.88 -12.52 -29.30
N LEU A 110 -1.45 -13.11 -28.19
CA LEU A 110 -0.31 -14.03 -28.12
C LEU A 110 -0.77 -15.42 -27.67
N GLY A 111 -0.44 -16.43 -28.48
CA GLY A 111 -0.80 -17.81 -28.20
C GLY A 111 -0.02 -18.42 -27.04
N TYR A 112 -0.59 -19.46 -26.42
CA TYR A 112 -0.01 -20.16 -25.27
C TYR A 112 1.44 -20.61 -25.47
N SER A 113 1.79 -21.11 -26.67
CA SER A 113 3.17 -21.54 -26.97
C SER A 113 4.16 -20.39 -26.89
N ASP A 114 3.76 -19.19 -27.30
CA ASP A 114 4.60 -18.00 -27.32
C ASP A 114 4.74 -17.44 -25.91
N VAL A 115 3.63 -17.42 -25.16
CA VAL A 115 3.61 -17.03 -23.76
C VAL A 115 4.55 -17.92 -22.93
N ARG A 116 4.49 -19.26 -23.11
CA ARG A 116 5.41 -20.18 -22.43
C ARG A 116 6.87 -19.93 -22.78
N ARG A 117 7.19 -19.69 -24.05
CA ARG A 117 8.58 -19.44 -24.49
C ARG A 117 9.16 -18.20 -23.84
N LEU A 118 8.35 -17.16 -23.69
CA LEU A 118 8.76 -15.91 -23.04
C LEU A 118 8.88 -16.05 -21.51
N LEU A 119 7.96 -16.76 -20.85
CA LEU A 119 8.03 -17.04 -19.41
C LEU A 119 9.31 -17.79 -19.05
N THR A 120 9.72 -18.76 -19.89
CA THR A 120 10.95 -19.54 -19.67
C THR A 120 12.22 -18.69 -19.76
N ARG A 121 12.16 -17.52 -20.40
CA ARG A 121 13.31 -16.63 -20.64
C ARG A 121 13.37 -15.43 -19.68
N ARG A 122 12.48 -15.34 -18.68
CA ARG A 122 12.30 -14.15 -17.80
C ARG A 122 12.06 -12.85 -18.60
N VAL A 123 11.43 -12.98 -19.75
CA VAL A 123 11.10 -11.83 -20.61
C VAL A 123 9.71 -11.27 -20.25
N PHE A 124 8.95 -11.99 -19.42
CA PHE A 124 7.57 -11.64 -19.02
C PHE A 124 7.45 -10.72 -17.80
N ASP A 125 8.55 -10.47 -17.09
CA ASP A 125 8.60 -9.61 -15.87
C ASP A 125 8.15 -8.14 -16.14
N GLY A 126 7.84 -7.78 -17.39
CA GLY A 126 7.28 -6.48 -17.77
C GLY A 126 5.93 -6.53 -18.51
N LEU A 127 5.38 -7.73 -18.77
CA LEU A 127 4.23 -7.97 -19.66
C LEU A 127 2.95 -8.36 -18.90
N LEU A 128 3.08 -9.09 -17.79
CA LEU A 128 2.08 -9.02 -16.74
C LEU A 128 2.06 -7.55 -16.30
N THR A 129 0.90 -6.89 -16.24
CA THR A 129 0.93 -5.46 -15.89
C THR A 129 1.75 -5.28 -14.60
N PRO A 130 2.59 -4.24 -14.50
CA PRO A 130 3.32 -3.96 -13.25
C PRO A 130 2.39 -3.88 -12.03
N VAL A 131 1.11 -3.61 -12.28
CA VAL A 131 0.01 -3.68 -11.32
C VAL A 131 -0.28 -5.12 -10.91
N THR A 132 -0.57 -6.07 -11.82
CA THR A 132 -0.89 -7.47 -11.49
C THR A 132 0.24 -8.19 -10.73
N GLU A 133 1.51 -8.02 -11.13
CA GLU A 133 2.63 -8.65 -10.41
C GLU A 133 2.83 -8.08 -9.00
N ARG A 134 2.80 -6.75 -8.83
CA ARG A 134 2.98 -6.13 -7.51
C ARG A 134 1.78 -6.34 -6.60
N HIS A 135 0.58 -6.35 -7.17
CA HIS A 135 -0.69 -6.59 -6.49
C HIS A 135 -0.77 -8.02 -5.96
N LEU A 136 -0.40 -9.01 -6.78
CA LEU A 136 -0.30 -10.41 -6.34
C LEU A 136 0.87 -10.63 -5.39
N ALA A 137 1.99 -9.90 -5.55
CA ALA A 137 3.11 -9.98 -4.61
C ALA A 137 2.75 -9.45 -3.21
N ARG A 138 1.96 -8.37 -3.09
CA ARG A 138 1.44 -7.89 -1.78
C ARG A 138 0.48 -8.88 -1.15
N LEU A 139 -0.42 -9.43 -1.97
CA LEU A 139 -1.31 -10.50 -1.52
C LEU A 139 -0.53 -11.71 -1.05
N GLU A 140 0.51 -12.14 -1.80
CA GLU A 140 1.38 -13.23 -1.40
C GLU A 140 2.06 -12.91 -0.07
N LEU A 141 2.65 -11.72 0.08
CA LEU A 141 3.33 -11.33 1.31
C LEU A 141 2.39 -11.45 2.51
N GLY A 142 1.21 -10.86 2.44
CA GLY A 142 0.29 -10.86 3.56
C GLY A 142 -0.41 -12.18 3.82
N LEU A 143 -0.88 -12.84 2.78
CA LEU A 143 -1.54 -14.14 2.91
C LEU A 143 -0.53 -15.23 3.29
N SER A 144 0.75 -15.10 2.94
CA SER A 144 1.78 -16.04 3.39
C SER A 144 2.02 -16.00 4.89
N THR A 145 1.74 -14.88 5.56
CA THR A 145 1.77 -14.81 7.02
C THR A 145 0.67 -15.64 7.69
N LEU A 146 -0.40 -15.97 6.94
CA LEU A 146 -1.49 -16.84 7.38
C LEU A 146 -1.24 -18.27 6.91
N PHE A 147 -1.11 -18.45 5.60
CA PHE A 147 -1.15 -19.75 4.92
C PHE A 147 0.22 -20.34 4.59
N GLY A 148 1.30 -19.59 4.75
CA GLY A 148 2.59 -19.93 4.15
C GLY A 148 2.57 -19.70 2.64
N LYS A 149 3.55 -20.27 1.93
CA LYS A 149 3.68 -20.04 0.48
C LYS A 149 2.44 -20.54 -0.27
N LEU A 150 1.80 -19.64 -1.01
CA LEU A 150 0.61 -19.92 -1.81
C LEU A 150 0.96 -20.05 -3.30
N PRO A 151 0.29 -20.93 -4.05
CA PRO A 151 0.42 -20.94 -5.50
C PRO A 151 -0.26 -19.71 -6.11
N LEU A 152 0.28 -19.19 -7.21
CA LEU A 152 -0.26 -18.02 -7.92
C LEU A 152 -1.75 -18.18 -8.30
N SER A 153 -2.19 -19.41 -8.62
CA SER A 153 -3.60 -19.70 -8.91
C SER A 153 -4.52 -19.33 -7.77
N MET A 154 -4.11 -19.66 -6.56
CA MET A 154 -4.87 -19.38 -5.37
C MET A 154 -4.85 -17.89 -5.03
N LEU A 155 -3.73 -17.21 -5.25
CA LEU A 155 -3.64 -15.76 -5.02
C LEU A 155 -4.58 -14.98 -5.95
N VAL A 156 -4.63 -15.37 -7.23
CA VAL A 156 -5.55 -14.78 -8.22
C VAL A 156 -7.01 -15.03 -7.87
N GLU A 157 -7.32 -16.25 -7.44
CA GLU A 157 -8.67 -16.61 -7.04
C GLU A 157 -9.10 -15.87 -5.77
N ILE A 158 -8.21 -15.75 -4.78
CA ILE A 158 -8.46 -14.97 -3.57
C ILE A 158 -8.69 -13.50 -3.93
N ASP A 159 -7.84 -12.92 -4.77
CA ASP A 159 -7.97 -11.51 -5.19
C ASP A 159 -9.33 -11.21 -5.82
N GLY A 160 -9.82 -12.11 -6.69
CA GLY A 160 -11.13 -11.94 -7.34
C GLY A 160 -12.32 -11.99 -6.39
N GLU A 161 -12.16 -12.56 -5.20
CA GLU A 161 -13.19 -12.70 -4.18
C GLU A 161 -13.09 -11.62 -3.08
N MET A 162 -12.01 -10.82 -3.09
CA MET A 162 -11.79 -9.79 -2.07
C MET A 162 -12.65 -8.55 -2.31
N ILE A 163 -13.21 -8.04 -1.23
CA ILE A 163 -13.90 -6.74 -1.19
C ILE A 163 -12.93 -5.65 -0.74
N GLN A 164 -13.03 -4.47 -1.33
CA GLN A 164 -12.24 -3.30 -0.93
C GLN A 164 -12.98 -2.47 0.13
N ARG A 165 -12.22 -1.86 1.03
CA ARG A 165 -12.73 -0.92 2.03
C ARG A 165 -11.72 0.19 2.31
N HIS A 166 -12.20 1.42 2.29
CA HIS A 166 -11.48 2.60 2.78
C HIS A 166 -11.92 2.92 4.20
N LEU A 167 -10.99 3.38 5.03
CA LEU A 167 -11.24 3.97 6.34
C LEU A 167 -10.51 5.30 6.43
N ALA A 168 -11.23 6.36 6.82
CA ALA A 168 -10.56 7.61 7.20
C ALA A 168 -9.82 7.44 8.54
N ALA A 169 -8.80 8.25 8.81
CA ALA A 169 -8.15 8.20 10.12
C ALA A 169 -9.17 8.40 11.27
N GLY A 170 -9.04 7.60 12.32
CA GLY A 170 -9.98 7.54 13.44
C GLY A 170 -11.26 6.72 13.17
N GLU A 171 -11.50 6.23 11.96
CA GLU A 171 -12.66 5.38 11.67
C GLU A 171 -12.46 3.95 12.18
N VAL A 172 -13.48 3.41 12.84
CA VAL A 172 -13.46 2.06 13.41
C VAL A 172 -13.78 1.03 12.32
N LEU A 173 -12.90 0.05 12.14
CA LEU A 173 -13.10 -1.07 11.22
C LEU A 173 -14.16 -2.03 11.76
N PHE A 174 -14.01 -2.43 13.03
CA PHE A 174 -14.96 -3.22 13.82
C PHE A 174 -14.69 -3.03 15.32
N HIS A 175 -15.72 -3.25 16.14
CA HIS A 175 -15.64 -3.23 17.58
C HIS A 175 -15.40 -4.62 18.17
N ALA A 176 -14.90 -4.67 19.39
CA ALA A 176 -14.91 -5.89 20.18
C ALA A 176 -16.34 -6.42 20.32
N ASN A 177 -16.50 -7.74 20.31
CA ASN A 177 -17.76 -8.46 20.36
C ASN A 177 -18.65 -8.35 19.10
N ASP A 178 -18.18 -7.70 18.03
CA ASP A 178 -18.92 -7.70 16.76
C ASP A 178 -19.07 -9.12 16.20
N THR A 179 -20.25 -9.39 15.64
CA THR A 179 -20.63 -10.71 15.08
C THR A 179 -20.36 -10.84 13.59
N LEU A 180 -20.20 -9.70 12.88
CA LEU A 180 -19.84 -9.68 11.46
C LEU A 180 -18.34 -9.95 11.30
N ARG A 181 -18.03 -11.04 10.59
CA ARG A 181 -16.67 -11.58 10.51
C ARG A 181 -16.13 -11.50 9.10
N HIS A 182 -15.02 -10.79 8.99
CA HIS A 182 -14.22 -10.60 7.80
C HIS A 182 -12.75 -10.73 8.19
N VAL A 183 -11.95 -11.32 7.31
CA VAL A 183 -10.49 -11.23 7.36
C VAL A 183 -10.09 -10.08 6.46
N TRP A 184 -9.39 -9.09 6.99
CA TRP A 184 -8.88 -7.96 6.22
C TRP A 184 -7.38 -8.07 6.07
N LEU A 185 -6.86 -7.62 4.93
CA LEU A 185 -5.46 -7.38 4.65
C LEU A 185 -5.30 -5.86 4.47
N VAL A 186 -4.31 -5.29 5.15
CA VAL A 186 -3.96 -3.88 4.95
C VAL A 186 -3.15 -3.75 3.67
N ASP A 187 -3.67 -3.03 2.69
CA ASP A 187 -2.93 -2.70 1.48
C ASP A 187 -2.04 -1.49 1.68
N GLU A 188 -2.62 -0.44 2.28
CA GLU A 188 -1.96 0.84 2.59
C GLU A 188 -2.58 1.42 3.87
N GLY A 189 -1.82 2.25 4.59
CA GLY A 189 -2.27 2.87 5.84
C GLY A 189 -1.80 2.13 7.09
N ARG A 190 -2.51 2.30 8.20
CA ARG A 190 -2.16 1.71 9.50
C ARG A 190 -3.37 1.64 10.42
N LEU A 191 -3.51 0.52 11.13
CA LEU A 191 -4.55 0.30 12.13
C LEU A 191 -3.94 0.15 13.53
N GLU A 192 -4.71 0.51 14.55
CA GLU A 192 -4.45 0.16 15.94
C GLU A 192 -5.45 -0.87 16.45
N VAL A 193 -4.97 -1.74 17.35
CA VAL A 193 -5.78 -2.74 18.04
C VAL A 193 -5.92 -2.33 19.50
N LEU A 194 -7.17 -2.13 19.93
CA LEU A 194 -7.55 -1.61 21.24
C LEU A 194 -8.28 -2.70 22.03
N VAL A 195 -7.77 -3.00 23.22
CA VAL A 195 -8.42 -3.90 24.17
C VAL A 195 -8.82 -3.10 25.40
N GLU A 196 -10.04 -3.34 25.86
CA GLU A 196 -10.51 -2.73 27.10
C GLU A 196 -9.93 -3.46 28.31
N ARG A 197 -9.23 -2.72 29.17
CA ARG A 197 -8.70 -3.20 30.46
C ARG A 197 -9.00 -2.16 31.51
N ASP A 198 -9.60 -2.59 32.62
CA ASP A 198 -9.98 -1.71 33.73
C ASP A 198 -10.84 -0.49 33.31
N GLY A 199 -11.71 -0.67 32.30
CA GLY A 199 -12.57 0.38 31.75
C GLY A 199 -11.84 1.44 30.92
N GLN A 200 -10.59 1.19 30.53
CA GLN A 200 -9.80 2.05 29.64
C GLN A 200 -9.42 1.28 28.37
N GLN A 201 -9.46 1.94 27.22
CA GLN A 201 -8.95 1.36 25.98
C GLN A 201 -7.43 1.45 25.95
N GLN A 202 -6.78 0.30 25.90
CA GLN A 202 -5.33 0.20 25.78
C GLN A 202 -4.96 -0.30 24.38
N ARG A 203 -4.08 0.42 23.69
CA ARG A 203 -3.46 -0.07 22.45
C ARG A 203 -2.54 -1.24 22.76
N VAL A 204 -2.81 -2.39 22.17
CA VAL A 204 -2.06 -3.64 22.39
C VAL A 204 -1.24 -4.08 21.18
N ALA A 205 -1.60 -3.60 19.99
CA ALA A 205 -0.88 -3.86 18.75
C ALA A 205 -1.20 -2.80 17.69
N GLU A 206 -0.38 -2.75 16.66
CA GLU A 206 -0.63 -2.04 15.42
C GLU A 206 -0.61 -3.03 14.25
N VAL A 207 -1.30 -2.70 13.16
CA VAL A 207 -1.35 -3.51 11.94
C VAL A 207 -1.03 -2.60 10.75
N GLY A 208 0.08 -2.91 10.06
CA GLY A 208 0.56 -2.16 8.90
C GLY A 208 0.36 -2.89 7.57
N PRO A 209 0.83 -2.30 6.46
CA PRO A 209 0.70 -2.86 5.11
C PRO A 209 1.21 -4.31 5.02
N GLY A 210 0.48 -5.13 4.26
CA GLY A 210 0.75 -6.55 4.11
C GLY A 210 0.41 -7.40 5.35
N GLN A 211 -0.13 -6.83 6.44
CA GLN A 211 -0.51 -7.63 7.60
C GLN A 211 -2.02 -7.92 7.62
N PRO A 212 -2.43 -9.14 8.00
CA PRO A 212 -3.83 -9.49 8.16
C PRO A 212 -4.37 -8.99 9.51
N VAL A 213 -5.68 -8.74 9.56
CA VAL A 213 -6.40 -8.40 10.79
C VAL A 213 -7.80 -9.02 10.81
N GLY A 214 -8.20 -9.48 12.00
CA GLY A 214 -9.53 -10.04 12.23
C GLY A 214 -9.67 -11.51 11.84
N GLU A 215 -8.58 -12.16 11.45
CA GLU A 215 -8.49 -13.58 11.13
C GLU A 215 -8.93 -14.47 12.29
N LEU A 216 -8.58 -14.10 13.53
CA LEU A 216 -8.83 -14.95 14.69
C LEU A 216 -10.31 -15.24 14.91
N ALA A 217 -11.18 -14.24 14.80
CA ALA A 217 -12.62 -14.39 14.98
C ALA A 217 -13.25 -15.32 13.93
N VAL A 218 -12.74 -15.29 12.69
CA VAL A 218 -13.14 -16.21 11.63
C VAL A 218 -12.68 -17.63 11.97
N LEU A 219 -11.41 -17.79 12.34
CA LEU A 219 -10.78 -19.09 12.57
C LEU A 219 -11.34 -19.86 13.77
N ILE A 220 -11.62 -19.17 14.87
CA ILE A 220 -12.12 -19.81 16.09
C ILE A 220 -13.64 -19.89 16.14
N GLY A 221 -14.33 -19.35 15.13
CA GLY A 221 -15.80 -19.31 15.12
C GLY A 221 -16.41 -18.36 16.16
N GLY A 222 -15.63 -17.40 16.68
CA GLY A 222 -16.00 -16.53 17.81
C GLY A 222 -16.23 -15.07 17.42
N GLU A 223 -16.51 -14.24 18.43
CA GLU A 223 -16.69 -12.79 18.27
C GLU A 223 -15.33 -12.07 18.12
N ARG A 224 -15.36 -10.78 17.75
CA ARG A 224 -14.14 -9.96 17.72
C ARG A 224 -13.55 -9.80 19.12
N SER A 225 -12.27 -10.13 19.28
CA SER A 225 -11.57 -10.05 20.57
C SER A 225 -11.11 -8.64 20.96
N ALA A 226 -11.16 -7.68 20.03
CA ALA A 226 -10.63 -6.32 20.21
C ALA A 226 -11.33 -5.35 19.26
N THR A 227 -11.30 -4.07 19.59
CA THR A 227 -11.70 -2.98 18.69
C THR A 227 -10.51 -2.63 17.79
N VAL A 228 -10.77 -2.40 16.50
CA VAL A 228 -9.73 -2.02 15.53
C VAL A 228 -10.12 -0.74 14.83
N ARG A 229 -9.21 0.24 14.79
CA ARG A 229 -9.43 1.57 14.24
C ARG A 229 -8.28 2.02 13.37
N ALA A 230 -8.54 2.84 12.36
CA ALA A 230 -7.53 3.44 11.52
C ALA A 230 -6.74 4.52 12.28
N LEU A 231 -5.41 4.42 12.31
CA LEU A 231 -4.50 5.47 12.81
C LEU A 231 -4.30 6.58 11.78
N ARG A 232 -4.27 6.20 10.50
CA ARG A 232 -4.21 7.08 9.33
C ARG A 232 -5.15 6.54 8.25
N ASP A 233 -5.38 7.28 7.19
CA ASP A 233 -6.21 6.80 6.06
C ASP A 233 -5.72 5.43 5.60
N THR A 234 -6.62 4.47 5.55
CA THR A 234 -6.29 3.04 5.40
C THR A 234 -7.14 2.38 4.32
N TRP A 235 -6.44 1.68 3.42
CA TRP A 235 -7.02 0.87 2.36
C TRP A 235 -6.88 -0.60 2.70
N LEU A 236 -8.00 -1.31 2.64
CA LEU A 236 -8.12 -2.70 3.02
C LEU A 236 -8.71 -3.50 1.87
N ARG A 237 -8.25 -4.73 1.73
CA ARG A 237 -8.98 -5.78 1.02
C ARG A 237 -9.37 -6.86 2.00
N GLY A 238 -10.56 -7.43 1.87
CA GLY A 238 -11.02 -8.43 2.82
C GLY A 238 -11.86 -9.53 2.20
N LEU A 239 -11.96 -10.62 2.93
CA LEU A 239 -12.84 -11.75 2.63
C LEU A 239 -13.87 -11.85 3.74
N THR A 240 -15.12 -12.11 3.36
CA THR A 240 -16.15 -12.49 4.34
C THR A 240 -15.79 -13.84 4.96
N ALA A 241 -16.26 -14.11 6.19
CA ALA A 241 -16.05 -15.42 6.81
C ALA A 241 -16.52 -16.60 5.92
N PRO A 242 -17.73 -16.56 5.31
CA PRO A 242 -18.15 -17.61 4.37
C PRO A 242 -17.22 -17.79 3.18
N THR A 243 -16.76 -16.69 2.56
CA THR A 243 -15.83 -16.75 1.42
C THR A 243 -14.49 -17.33 1.84
N PHE A 244 -13.97 -16.92 2.99
CA PHE A 244 -12.72 -17.43 3.56
C PHE A 244 -12.82 -18.93 3.88
N GLU A 245 -13.90 -19.38 4.51
CA GLU A 245 -14.16 -20.79 4.81
C GLU A 245 -14.29 -21.63 3.52
N ALA A 246 -15.01 -21.12 2.51
CA ALA A 246 -15.13 -21.75 1.20
C ALA A 246 -13.77 -21.90 0.50
N LEU A 247 -12.91 -20.88 0.57
CA LEU A 247 -11.54 -20.94 0.07
C LEU A 247 -10.73 -22.04 0.76
N LEU A 248 -10.83 -22.19 2.08
CA LEU A 248 -10.14 -23.25 2.82
C LEU A 248 -10.63 -24.65 2.46
N MET A 249 -11.93 -24.81 2.20
CA MET A 249 -12.50 -26.09 1.77
C MET A 249 -12.01 -26.51 0.37
N ARG A 250 -11.88 -25.55 -0.56
CA ARG A 250 -11.36 -25.81 -1.92
C ARG A 250 -9.86 -26.07 -1.94
N HIS A 251 -9.13 -25.54 -0.96
CA HIS A 251 -7.66 -25.61 -0.89
C HIS A 251 -7.17 -26.21 0.44
N PRO A 252 -7.25 -27.54 0.63
CA PRO A 252 -6.83 -28.20 1.87
C PRO A 252 -5.37 -27.93 2.27
N GLY A 253 -4.50 -27.68 1.28
CA GLY A 253 -3.10 -27.31 1.50
C GLY A 253 -2.94 -25.99 2.26
N ALA A 254 -3.79 -25.00 1.97
CA ALA A 254 -3.78 -23.71 2.65
C ALA A 254 -4.31 -23.84 4.10
N ALA A 255 -5.35 -24.64 4.31
CA ALA A 255 -5.85 -24.95 5.66
C ALA A 255 -4.75 -25.59 6.53
N LEU A 256 -3.97 -26.51 5.96
CA LEU A 256 -2.84 -27.13 6.65
C LEU A 256 -1.70 -26.11 6.92
N GLY A 257 -1.43 -25.21 5.97
CA GLY A 257 -0.47 -24.12 6.14
C GLY A 257 -0.86 -23.19 7.30
N LEU A 258 -2.13 -22.80 7.35
CA LEU A 258 -2.71 -22.01 8.42
C LEU A 258 -2.61 -22.69 9.79
N ALA A 259 -2.99 -23.97 9.88
CA ALA A 259 -2.88 -24.74 11.11
C ALA A 259 -1.43 -24.79 11.62
N ARG A 260 -0.44 -24.95 10.72
CA ARG A 260 0.99 -24.91 11.07
C ARG A 260 1.42 -23.53 11.58
N THR A 261 0.97 -22.47 10.92
CA THR A 261 1.29 -21.09 11.35
C THR A 261 0.72 -20.80 12.74
N LEU A 262 -0.54 -21.14 13.00
CA LEU A 262 -1.16 -20.98 14.32
C LEU A 262 -0.45 -21.81 15.39
N ALA A 263 -0.12 -23.08 15.09
CA ALA A 263 0.62 -23.93 16.03
C ALA A 263 1.99 -23.33 16.38
N ARG A 264 2.72 -22.77 15.40
CA ARG A 264 3.99 -22.07 15.65
C ARG A 264 3.78 -20.85 16.53
N ARG A 265 2.76 -20.02 16.24
CA ARG A 265 2.45 -18.82 17.04
C ARG A 265 2.08 -19.18 18.48
N LEU A 266 1.36 -20.27 18.72
CA LEU A 266 1.04 -20.75 20.08
C LEU A 266 2.29 -21.16 20.86
N VAL A 267 3.21 -21.89 20.21
CA VAL A 267 4.50 -22.27 20.82
C VAL A 267 5.35 -21.03 21.13
N GLN A 268 5.36 -20.05 20.23
CA GLN A 268 6.10 -18.79 20.40
C GLN A 268 5.49 -17.88 21.46
N ALA A 269 4.16 -17.75 21.53
CA ALA A 269 3.46 -16.98 22.56
C ALA A 269 3.70 -17.52 23.98
N SER A 270 4.09 -18.79 24.09
CA SER A 270 4.50 -19.43 25.35
C SER A 270 5.97 -19.12 25.73
N GLN A 271 6.76 -18.56 24.81
CA GLN A 271 8.19 -18.28 24.94
C GLN A 271 8.47 -16.80 24.60
N GLN A 272 8.15 -15.91 25.56
CA GLN A 272 8.40 -14.45 25.55
C GLN A 272 7.65 -13.63 24.47
N PRO A 273 7.27 -12.37 24.81
CA PRO A 273 6.64 -11.47 23.85
C PRO A 273 7.67 -11.07 22.78
N VAL A 274 7.43 -11.49 21.54
CA VAL A 274 8.16 -10.95 20.39
C VAL A 274 7.69 -9.52 20.17
N ILE A 275 8.48 -8.55 20.63
CA ILE A 275 8.33 -7.15 20.27
C ILE A 275 8.83 -7.04 18.82
N VAL A 276 7.90 -7.11 17.86
CA VAL A 276 8.21 -6.74 16.47
C VAL A 276 8.25 -5.21 16.44
N SER A 277 9.43 -4.63 16.28
CA SER A 277 9.56 -3.19 16.02
C SER A 277 8.90 -2.91 14.68
N GLN A 278 7.78 -2.18 14.68
CA GLN A 278 7.12 -1.80 13.44
C GLN A 278 7.82 -0.57 12.85
N PRO A 279 7.98 -0.51 11.52
CA PRO A 279 8.56 0.65 10.86
C PRO A 279 7.72 1.90 11.16
N ARG A 280 8.38 2.99 11.53
CA ARG A 280 7.73 4.28 11.90
C ARG A 280 7.89 5.32 10.80
N THR A 281 6.78 5.86 10.32
CA THR A 281 6.75 6.95 9.33
C THR A 281 6.46 8.28 10.02
N LEU A 282 7.41 9.22 9.98
CA LEU A 282 7.28 10.55 10.56
C LEU A 282 7.21 11.63 9.47
N ALA A 283 6.25 12.54 9.57
CA ALA A 283 6.27 13.78 8.79
C ALA A 283 6.96 14.90 9.56
N LEU A 284 8.06 15.43 9.00
CA LEU A 284 8.77 16.58 9.53
C LEU A 284 8.20 17.84 8.89
N VAL A 285 7.48 18.63 9.68
CA VAL A 285 6.77 19.83 9.22
C VAL A 285 7.44 21.06 9.80
N PRO A 286 7.80 22.06 8.98
CA PRO A 286 8.42 23.27 9.48
C PRO A 286 7.32 24.14 10.12
N ALA A 287 7.51 24.52 11.39
CA ALA A 287 6.57 25.38 12.11
C ALA A 287 6.79 26.88 11.83
N GLN A 288 7.67 27.19 10.88
CA GLN A 288 8.00 28.54 10.41
C GLN A 288 8.72 28.47 9.05
N PRO A 289 8.86 29.59 8.32
CA PRO A 289 9.65 29.64 7.09
C PRO A 289 11.15 29.36 7.35
N ASP A 290 11.85 28.90 6.31
CA ASP A 290 13.32 28.75 6.27
C ASP A 290 13.92 27.79 7.32
N VAL A 291 13.13 26.86 7.87
CA VAL A 291 13.67 25.78 8.71
C VAL A 291 14.46 24.79 7.86
N ASP A 292 15.70 24.51 8.26
CA ASP A 292 16.55 23.48 7.65
C ASP A 292 16.11 22.07 8.11
N LEU A 293 15.04 21.56 7.50
CA LEU A 293 14.56 20.20 7.75
C LEU A 293 15.54 19.14 7.28
N ARG A 294 16.31 19.42 6.22
CA ARG A 294 17.26 18.45 5.68
C ARG A 294 18.43 18.25 6.61
N GLY A 295 19.07 19.34 7.05
CA GLY A 295 20.12 19.28 8.05
C GLY A 295 19.65 18.64 9.36
N PHE A 296 18.40 18.91 9.76
CA PHE A 296 17.79 18.26 10.92
C PHE A 296 17.61 16.74 10.72
N ALA A 297 17.03 16.33 9.58
CA ALA A 297 16.79 14.91 9.28
C ALA A 297 18.11 14.14 9.17
N ASP A 298 19.12 14.69 8.49
CA ASP A 298 20.44 14.07 8.37
C ASP A 298 21.11 13.90 9.74
N ALA A 299 21.02 14.90 10.62
CA ALA A 299 21.54 14.81 11.99
C ALA A 299 20.81 13.75 12.83
N LEU A 300 19.49 13.63 12.68
CA LEU A 300 18.68 12.61 13.35
C LEU A 300 19.02 11.20 12.83
N ILE A 301 19.06 11.02 11.52
CA ILE A 301 19.42 9.76 10.85
C ILE A 301 20.82 9.31 11.27
N GLU A 302 21.80 10.22 11.33
CA GLU A 302 23.16 9.89 11.78
C GLU A 302 23.15 9.29 13.19
N GLN A 303 22.38 9.86 14.12
CA GLN A 303 22.30 9.32 15.49
C GLN A 303 21.51 8.02 15.58
N LEU A 304 20.51 7.83 14.71
CA LEU A 304 19.68 6.63 14.65
C LEU A 304 20.38 5.45 13.95
N SER A 305 21.34 5.71 13.06
CA SER A 305 22.02 4.72 12.19
C SER A 305 22.62 3.51 12.93
N SER A 306 22.92 3.65 14.22
CA SER A 306 23.42 2.55 15.05
C SER A 306 22.35 1.52 15.46
N SER A 307 21.06 1.84 15.32
CA SER A 307 19.94 1.04 15.84
C SER A 307 18.70 0.99 14.93
N VAL A 308 18.58 1.86 13.93
CA VAL A 308 17.39 2.02 13.06
C VAL A 308 17.87 2.39 11.65
N THR A 309 17.37 1.70 10.62
CA THR A 309 17.54 2.13 9.22
C THR A 309 16.52 3.22 8.90
N ALA A 310 16.97 4.39 8.42
CA ALA A 310 16.10 5.54 8.20
C ALA A 310 16.30 6.19 6.82
N LEU A 311 15.20 6.58 6.17
CA LEU A 311 15.19 7.24 4.85
C LEU A 311 14.57 8.65 4.94
N GLY A 312 15.29 9.69 4.50
CA GLY A 312 14.79 11.07 4.40
C GLY A 312 14.36 11.42 2.97
N VAL A 313 13.15 11.93 2.79
CA VAL A 313 12.54 12.15 1.46
C VAL A 313 11.93 13.55 1.36
N GLU A 314 12.41 14.36 0.42
CA GLU A 314 11.99 15.75 0.23
C GLU A 314 10.97 15.94 -0.90
N SER A 315 10.86 14.98 -1.82
CA SER A 315 9.87 15.01 -2.89
C SER A 315 9.64 13.63 -3.48
N PHE A 316 8.42 13.40 -3.97
CA PHE A 316 8.05 12.27 -4.82
C PHE A 316 7.60 12.82 -6.18
N ALA A 317 8.36 12.51 -7.24
CA ALA A 317 8.15 12.81 -8.67
C ALA A 317 7.55 14.21 -9.02
N ALA A 318 8.36 15.03 -9.67
CA ALA A 318 8.13 16.47 -9.90
C ALA A 318 6.95 16.92 -10.80
N ASP A 319 6.07 16.05 -11.32
CA ASP A 319 5.17 16.43 -12.43
C ASP A 319 3.69 16.01 -12.33
N ALA A 320 3.19 15.51 -11.19
CA ALA A 320 1.76 15.21 -11.04
C ALA A 320 1.20 15.66 -9.67
N PRO A 321 0.09 16.41 -9.62
CA PRO A 321 -0.51 16.82 -8.35
C PRO A 321 -1.12 15.61 -7.64
N LEU A 322 -0.58 15.24 -6.48
CA LEU A 322 -1.23 14.30 -5.55
C LEU A 322 -2.61 14.88 -5.14
N ALA A 323 -3.69 14.16 -5.45
CA ALA A 323 -5.05 14.61 -5.16
C ALA A 323 -5.44 14.38 -3.68
N VAL A 324 -6.56 14.96 -3.26
CA VAL A 324 -7.08 14.82 -1.88
C VAL A 324 -7.71 13.44 -1.62
N ARG A 325 -7.97 12.62 -2.65
CA ARG A 325 -8.55 11.26 -2.53
C ARG A 325 -7.64 10.25 -3.21
N LEU A 326 -7.25 9.19 -2.49
CA LEU A 326 -6.22 8.24 -2.91
C LEU A 326 -6.64 7.32 -4.07
N ASP A 327 -7.94 7.11 -4.26
CA ASP A 327 -8.45 6.12 -5.22
C ASP A 327 -8.60 6.60 -6.66
N ASP A 328 -8.83 7.89 -6.88
CA ASP A 328 -9.16 8.41 -8.21
C ASP A 328 -7.92 8.87 -9.01
N ASP A 329 -6.78 9.07 -8.34
CA ASP A 329 -5.56 9.62 -8.95
C ASP A 329 -4.39 8.60 -8.99
N PRO A 330 -3.85 8.27 -10.17
CA PRO A 330 -2.67 7.41 -10.31
C PRO A 330 -1.45 7.87 -9.50
N ALA A 331 -1.29 9.17 -9.24
CA ALA A 331 -0.16 9.70 -8.46
C ALA A 331 -0.25 9.32 -6.98
N ASN A 332 -1.46 9.29 -6.43
CA ASN A 332 -1.71 8.95 -5.03
C ASN A 332 -1.44 7.48 -4.73
N ARG A 333 -1.91 6.58 -5.58
CA ARG A 333 -1.57 5.15 -5.47
C ARG A 333 -0.07 4.96 -5.58
N ARG A 334 0.60 5.60 -6.54
CA ARG A 334 2.07 5.51 -6.66
C ARG A 334 2.81 5.94 -5.39
N PHE A 335 2.32 6.96 -4.69
CA PHE A 335 2.91 7.40 -3.42
C PHE A 335 2.68 6.40 -2.30
N GLY A 336 1.45 5.91 -2.09
CA GLY A 336 1.17 4.86 -1.10
C GLY A 336 1.94 3.58 -1.37
N GLU A 337 2.07 3.21 -2.66
CA GLU A 337 2.88 2.08 -3.10
C GLU A 337 4.37 2.25 -2.77
N TRP A 338 4.92 3.43 -3.05
CA TRP A 338 6.31 3.76 -2.75
C TRP A 338 6.58 3.76 -1.24
N LEU A 339 5.69 4.37 -0.45
CA LEU A 339 5.84 4.46 0.99
C LEU A 339 5.82 3.07 1.64
N SER A 340 4.92 2.20 1.20
CA SER A 340 4.85 0.82 1.67
C SER A 340 6.15 0.04 1.39
N ALA A 341 6.78 0.28 0.24
CA ALA A 341 8.09 -0.31 -0.08
C ALA A 341 9.21 0.26 0.81
N ALA A 342 9.19 1.57 1.07
CA ALA A 342 10.15 2.21 1.97
C ALA A 342 10.02 1.68 3.41
N GLU A 343 8.78 1.54 3.93
CA GLU A 343 8.48 0.97 5.25
C GLU A 343 8.90 -0.50 5.36
N ALA A 344 8.93 -1.25 4.26
CA ALA A 344 9.40 -2.64 4.26
C ALA A 344 10.93 -2.77 4.33
N GLU A 345 11.66 -1.77 3.82
CA GLU A 345 13.14 -1.77 3.79
C GLU A 345 13.78 -1.02 4.97
N HIS A 346 13.04 -0.11 5.60
CA HIS A 346 13.55 0.80 6.62
C HIS A 346 12.74 0.71 7.92
N ASP A 347 13.43 0.71 9.06
CA ASP A 347 12.82 0.78 10.39
C ASP A 347 12.16 2.16 10.65
N ALA A 348 12.55 3.18 9.90
CA ALA A 348 11.99 4.53 9.96
C ALA A 348 11.95 5.22 8.58
N VAL A 349 10.87 5.96 8.31
CA VAL A 349 10.78 6.83 7.11
C VAL A 349 10.49 8.25 7.57
N LEU A 350 11.35 9.21 7.18
CA LEU A 350 11.20 10.63 7.45
C LEU A 350 10.73 11.35 6.18
N LEU A 351 9.51 11.85 6.19
CA LEU A 351 8.92 12.64 5.11
C LEU A 351 9.14 14.13 5.39
N LEU A 352 9.99 14.77 4.59
CA LEU A 352 10.31 16.19 4.72
C LEU A 352 9.32 16.99 3.86
N VAL A 353 8.52 17.84 4.49
CA VAL A 353 7.52 18.66 3.78
C VAL A 353 7.96 20.12 3.67
N SER A 354 7.39 20.83 2.71
CA SER A 354 7.58 22.29 2.61
C SER A 354 6.72 23.05 3.61
N ASP A 355 7.05 24.32 3.82
CA ASP A 355 6.24 25.29 4.57
C ASP A 355 4.89 25.65 3.92
N LYS A 356 4.67 25.23 2.67
CA LYS A 356 3.42 25.43 1.92
C LYS A 356 2.51 24.21 1.97
N LEU A 357 1.20 24.47 1.99
CA LEU A 357 0.16 23.43 1.90
C LEU A 357 -0.05 22.97 0.45
N ASN A 358 0.92 22.25 -0.09
CA ASN A 358 0.84 21.63 -1.41
C ASN A 358 0.40 20.14 -1.32
N ALA A 359 0.26 19.52 -2.49
CA ALA A 359 -0.13 18.13 -2.66
C ALA A 359 0.80 17.14 -1.90
N TRP A 360 2.11 17.38 -1.95
CA TRP A 360 3.12 16.60 -1.22
C TRP A 360 2.96 16.72 0.30
N THR A 361 2.80 17.93 0.81
CA THR A 361 2.59 18.20 2.24
C THR A 361 1.35 17.48 2.75
N ARG A 362 0.23 17.53 2.03
CA ARG A 362 -1.01 16.83 2.41
C ARG A 362 -0.82 15.32 2.43
N ALA A 363 -0.18 14.76 1.40
CA ALA A 363 0.09 13.33 1.31
C ALA A 363 0.99 12.85 2.45
N CYS A 364 2.05 13.59 2.78
CA CYS A 364 2.97 13.23 3.85
C CYS A 364 2.32 13.31 5.23
N VAL A 365 1.53 14.35 5.50
CA VAL A 365 0.82 14.51 6.78
C VAL A 365 -0.22 13.42 6.97
N SER A 366 -0.98 13.09 5.92
CA SER A 366 -1.98 12.01 5.94
C SER A 366 -1.34 10.63 6.08
N ALA A 367 -0.20 10.40 5.42
CA ALA A 367 0.49 9.13 5.46
C ALA A 367 1.45 8.97 6.64
N ALA A 368 1.61 9.96 7.52
CA ALA A 368 2.50 9.82 8.68
C ALA A 368 1.81 9.09 9.84
N ASP A 369 2.57 8.25 10.53
CA ASP A 369 2.16 7.69 11.83
C ASP A 369 2.17 8.79 12.90
N GLU A 370 3.08 9.76 12.76
CA GLU A 370 3.23 10.88 13.66
C GLU A 370 3.77 12.12 12.94
N VAL A 371 3.19 13.28 13.25
CA VAL A 371 3.63 14.58 12.72
C VAL A 371 4.50 15.28 13.76
N VAL A 372 5.72 15.64 13.37
CA VAL A 372 6.72 16.32 14.20
C VAL A 372 6.95 17.72 13.66
N LEU A 373 6.53 18.72 14.42
CA LEU A 373 6.77 20.12 14.11
C LEU A 373 8.21 20.50 14.45
N ILE A 374 8.93 21.12 13.52
CA ILE A 374 10.31 21.58 13.73
C ILE A 374 10.33 23.11 13.70
N ALA A 375 10.88 23.72 14.76
CA ALA A 375 10.97 25.16 14.94
C ALA A 375 12.36 25.57 15.43
N ASP A 376 12.78 26.79 15.14
CA ASP A 376 13.91 27.43 15.80
C ASP A 376 13.43 28.34 16.92
N SER A 377 14.11 28.32 18.06
CA SER A 377 13.68 29.02 19.28
C SER A 377 13.67 30.55 19.19
N GLY A 378 14.39 31.14 18.23
CA GLY A 378 14.55 32.60 18.11
C GLY A 378 13.47 33.34 17.32
N ASN A 379 12.48 32.65 16.78
CA ASN A 379 11.54 33.18 15.79
C ASN A 379 10.08 33.10 16.26
N ALA A 380 9.16 33.71 15.49
CA ALA A 380 7.76 33.87 15.86
C ALA A 380 7.00 32.52 15.96
N SER A 381 6.24 32.33 17.04
CA SER A 381 5.52 31.08 17.36
C SER A 381 4.14 30.94 16.72
N ALA A 382 3.79 31.79 15.74
CA ALA A 382 2.48 31.77 15.11
C ALA A 382 2.22 30.45 14.35
N LEU A 383 0.96 30.06 14.24
CA LEU A 383 0.57 28.86 13.47
C LEU A 383 0.81 29.07 11.96
N THR A 384 1.42 28.08 11.32
CA THR A 384 1.60 28.02 9.86
C THR A 384 0.29 27.66 9.14
N GLU A 385 0.28 27.79 7.81
CA GLU A 385 -0.85 27.35 6.97
C GLU A 385 -1.13 25.85 7.12
N VAL A 386 -0.07 25.03 7.16
CA VAL A 386 -0.17 23.58 7.34
C VAL A 386 -0.79 23.23 8.69
N GLU A 387 -0.35 23.90 9.76
CA GLU A 387 -0.90 23.70 11.11
C GLU A 387 -2.39 24.04 11.22
N ARG A 388 -2.83 25.12 10.55
CA ARG A 388 -4.26 25.48 10.52
C ARG A 388 -5.09 24.44 9.76
N ALA A 389 -4.58 23.88 8.65
CA ALA A 389 -5.26 22.83 7.90
C ALA A 389 -5.39 21.52 8.70
N MET A 390 -4.38 21.19 9.50
CA MET A 390 -4.43 20.04 10.42
C MET A 390 -5.46 20.27 11.54
N GLN A 391 -5.48 21.46 12.16
CA GLN A 391 -6.49 21.81 13.18
C GLN A 391 -7.92 21.85 12.63
N GLY A 392 -8.08 22.23 11.35
CA GLY A 392 -9.37 22.31 10.67
C GLY A 392 -9.95 20.96 10.26
N GLY A 393 -9.20 19.85 10.40
CA GLY A 393 -9.64 18.51 10.00
C GLY A 393 -9.51 18.23 8.49
N ASP A 394 -8.93 19.14 7.70
CA ASP A 394 -8.69 18.97 6.26
C ASP A 394 -7.57 17.96 5.96
N THR A 395 -6.76 17.63 6.96
CA THR A 395 -5.70 16.61 6.89
C THR A 395 -5.75 15.77 8.16
N PRO A 396 -6.30 14.55 8.12
CA PRO A 396 -6.38 13.69 9.29
C PRO A 396 -5.01 13.06 9.54
N GLY A 397 -4.18 13.75 10.31
CA GLY A 397 -2.90 13.27 10.84
C GLY A 397 -2.78 13.70 12.30
N GLY A 398 -2.50 12.76 13.20
CA GLY A 398 -2.35 13.05 14.63
C GLY A 398 -1.13 13.94 14.88
N VAL A 399 -1.33 15.26 14.98
CA VAL A 399 -0.28 16.19 15.41
C VAL A 399 0.05 15.89 16.87
N SER A 400 1.28 15.43 17.13
CA SER A 400 1.64 14.92 18.46
C SER A 400 2.85 15.61 19.08
N GLN A 401 3.81 16.12 18.30
CA GLN A 401 5.08 16.59 18.88
C GLN A 401 5.65 17.87 18.26
N LEU A 402 6.31 18.70 19.08
CA LEU A 402 7.09 19.86 18.68
C LEU A 402 8.55 19.68 19.10
N VAL A 403 9.48 19.97 18.18
CA VAL A 403 10.92 20.01 18.43
C VAL A 403 11.41 21.45 18.25
N LEU A 404 11.84 22.05 19.35
CA LEU A 404 12.41 23.39 19.38
C LEU A 404 13.94 23.30 19.30
N CYS A 405 14.49 23.80 18.20
CA CYS A 405 15.90 23.81 17.90
C CYS A 405 16.54 25.11 18.41
N HIS A 406 17.50 24.98 19.31
CA HIS A 406 18.26 26.08 19.86
C HIS A 406 19.60 26.26 19.13
N PRO A 407 20.18 27.48 19.13
CA PRO A 407 21.51 27.71 18.61
C PRO A 407 22.57 26.79 19.24
N PRO A 408 23.65 26.43 18.51
CA PRO A 408 24.71 25.57 19.05
C PRO A 408 25.29 26.10 20.36
N GLY A 409 25.46 25.22 21.36
CA GLY A 409 26.00 25.59 22.67
C GLY A 409 25.00 26.18 23.67
N THR A 410 23.73 26.33 23.28
CA THR A 410 22.66 26.72 24.19
C THR A 410 22.31 25.54 25.11
N PRO A 411 22.23 25.71 26.43
CA PRO A 411 21.76 24.65 27.32
C PRO A 411 20.28 24.34 27.06
N THR A 412 19.94 23.04 27.02
CA THR A 412 18.56 22.54 26.94
C THR A 412 18.21 21.81 28.25
N PRO A 413 17.05 22.06 28.88
CA PRO A 413 15.95 22.95 28.43
C PRO A 413 16.32 24.44 28.54
N GLY A 414 15.75 25.25 27.64
CA GLY A 414 15.95 26.69 27.55
C GLY A 414 15.12 27.50 28.55
N ASP A 415 15.09 28.82 28.38
CA ASP A 415 14.31 29.73 29.22
C ASP A 415 12.80 29.55 29.00
N GLU A 416 12.01 29.45 30.07
CA GLU A 416 10.54 29.29 30.03
C GLU A 416 9.85 30.39 29.22
N SER A 417 10.39 31.61 29.20
CA SER A 417 9.85 32.73 28.42
C SER A 417 9.86 32.47 26.92
N VAL A 418 10.75 31.60 26.44
CA VAL A 418 10.84 31.19 25.03
C VAL A 418 9.85 30.05 24.75
N LEU A 419 9.53 29.20 25.73
CA LEU A 419 8.66 28.03 25.54
C LEU A 419 7.17 28.38 25.56
N MET A 420 6.76 29.28 26.45
CA MET A 420 5.34 29.61 26.67
C MET A 420 4.59 30.03 25.40
N PRO A 421 5.12 30.92 24.54
CA PRO A 421 4.43 31.31 23.31
C PRO A 421 4.22 30.16 22.31
N TRP A 422 5.04 29.11 22.35
CA TRP A 422 4.90 27.93 21.49
C TRP A 422 3.81 26.98 22.00
N LEU A 423 3.74 26.79 23.32
CA LEU A 423 2.73 25.95 23.98
C LEU A 423 1.33 26.58 23.91
N GLU A 424 1.21 27.88 24.15
CA GLU A 424 -0.07 28.60 24.11
C GLU A 424 -0.72 28.56 22.72
N ALA A 425 0.09 28.66 21.66
CA ALA A 425 -0.40 28.58 20.29
C ALA A 425 -0.84 27.17 19.86
N ARG A 426 -0.40 26.12 20.56
CA ARG A 426 -0.51 24.71 20.15
C ARG A 426 -0.99 23.83 21.30
N SER A 427 -2.21 24.12 21.77
CA SER A 427 -2.83 23.40 22.88
C SER A 427 -3.05 21.90 22.63
N GLN A 428 -3.01 21.45 21.37
CA GLN A 428 -3.11 20.02 21.01
C GLN A 428 -1.79 19.22 21.06
N LEU A 429 -0.66 19.83 21.45
CA LEU A 429 0.63 19.10 21.54
C LEU A 429 0.59 18.04 22.64
N VAL A 430 1.15 16.86 22.32
CA VAL A 430 1.32 15.75 23.28
C VAL A 430 2.70 15.82 23.93
N PHE A 431 3.75 16.14 23.17
CA PHE A 431 5.11 16.26 23.67
C PHE A 431 5.87 17.45 23.07
N LEU A 432 6.78 18.02 23.88
CA LEU A 432 7.74 19.05 23.47
C LEU A 432 9.16 18.53 23.70
N HIS A 433 10.01 18.64 22.69
CA HIS A 433 11.44 18.33 22.76
C HIS A 433 12.26 19.59 22.50
N GLU A 434 13.35 19.75 23.24
CA GLU A 434 14.33 20.80 23.01
C GLU A 434 15.67 20.17 22.64
N VAL A 435 16.28 20.68 21.57
CA VAL A 435 17.57 20.20 21.06
C VAL A 435 18.48 21.38 20.69
N ALA A 436 19.75 21.31 21.05
CA ALA A 436 20.75 22.23 20.50
C ALA A 436 21.21 21.75 19.12
N LYS A 437 21.21 22.63 18.12
CA LYS A 437 21.70 22.32 16.76
C LYS A 437 23.14 21.79 16.81
N GLY A 438 23.34 20.58 16.30
CA GLY A 438 24.66 19.93 16.27
C GLY A 438 25.08 19.20 17.57
N ASP A 439 24.29 19.19 18.66
CA ASP A 439 24.61 18.37 19.84
C ASP A 439 24.12 16.93 19.66
N ARG A 440 25.07 15.99 19.50
CA ARG A 440 24.79 14.56 19.32
C ARG A 440 23.97 13.94 20.46
N ARG A 441 24.15 14.41 21.71
CA ARG A 441 23.44 13.86 22.89
C ARG A 441 21.97 14.23 22.87
N ASP A 442 21.65 15.46 22.46
CA ASP A 442 20.28 15.92 22.33
C ASP A 442 19.55 15.18 21.21
N PHE A 443 20.17 15.02 20.04
CA PHE A 443 19.60 14.22 18.94
C PHE A 443 19.45 12.73 19.30
N SER A 444 20.36 12.18 20.11
CA SER A 444 20.21 10.81 20.65
C SER A 444 19.08 10.69 21.67
N ARG A 445 18.84 11.72 22.48
CA ARG A 445 17.65 11.80 23.38
C ARG A 445 16.37 11.90 22.56
N LEU A 446 16.35 12.76 21.55
CA LEU A 446 15.22 12.94 20.64
C LEU A 446 14.88 11.64 19.89
N GLY A 447 15.87 10.97 19.30
CA GLY A 447 15.66 9.69 18.61
C GLY A 447 15.06 8.61 19.53
N ARG A 448 15.47 8.57 20.81
CA ARG A 448 14.83 7.67 21.79
C ARG A 448 13.38 8.08 22.07
N GLY A 449 13.07 9.36 22.17
CA GLY A 449 11.71 9.86 22.38
C GLY A 449 10.77 9.60 21.20
N LEU A 450 11.26 9.73 19.97
CA LEU A 450 10.47 9.54 18.75
C LEU A 450 10.29 8.07 18.35
N PHE A 451 11.21 7.18 18.72
CA PHE A 451 11.22 5.79 18.23
C PHE A 451 11.11 4.71 19.33
N ARG A 452 11.08 5.07 20.61
CA ARG A 452 10.76 4.13 21.72
C ARG A 452 9.53 4.60 22.49
N GLY A 453 8.36 4.24 21.97
CA GLY A 453 7.07 4.34 22.64
C GLY A 453 6.51 2.95 22.95
#